data_AF-A0A961T2A2-F1
#
_entry.id   AF-A0A961T2A2-F1
#
_cell.length_a   1.000
_cell.length_b   1.000
_cell.length_c   1.000
_cell.angle_alpha   90.00
_cell.angle_beta   90.00
_cell.angle_gamma   90.00
#
_symmetry.space_group_name_H-M   'P 1'
#
loop_
_entity.id
_entity.type
_entity.pdbx_description
1 polymer ?
#
loop_
_entity_poly.entity_id
_entity_poly.type
_entity_poly.pdbx_seq_one_letter_code
_entity_poly.pdbx_strand_id
1 'polypeptide(L)' 'MTVKVAINGFGRIGRNIVRAIYESGRKDI' A
#
# COMPACT_ATOMS: atom_id res chain seq x y z
N MET A 1 8.59 -11.21 7.87
CA MET A 1 7.42 -10.88 8.70
C MET A 1 6.50 -10.06 7.82
N THR A 2 5.28 -10.52 7.56
CA THR A 2 4.32 -9.82 6.69
C THR A 2 3.27 -9.11 7.53
N VAL A 3 3.07 -7.83 7.29
CA VAL A 3 2.11 -6.98 7.98
C VAL A 3 0.81 -6.94 7.19
N LYS A 4 -0.29 -7.44 7.77
CA LYS A 4 -1.61 -7.36 7.11
C LYS A 4 -2.20 -5.96 7.26
N VAL A 5 -2.29 -5.24 6.16
CA VAL A 5 -2.91 -3.91 6.09
C VAL A 5 -4.11 -3.92 5.14
N ALA A 6 -5.11 -3.10 5.46
CA ALA A 6 -6.26 -2.84 4.61
C ALA A 6 -6.38 -1.34 4.35
N ILE A 7 -6.66 -0.97 3.10
CA ILE A 7 -6.94 0.42 2.72
C ILE A 7 -8.45 0.59 2.64
N ASN A 8 -9.03 1.37 3.57
CA ASN A 8 -10.44 1.72 3.50
C ASN A 8 -10.63 2.90 2.52
N GLY A 9 -11.27 2.64 1.38
CA GLY A 9 -11.48 3.61 0.31
C GLY A 9 -10.38 3.64 -0.74
N PHE A 10 -10.62 3.02 -1.90
CA PHE A 10 -9.66 2.92 -3.02
C PHE A 10 -9.77 4.08 -4.04
N GLY A 11 -9.88 5.30 -3.53
CA GLY A 11 -9.94 6.53 -4.33
C GLY A 11 -8.56 7.01 -4.78
N ARG A 12 -8.43 8.32 -5.04
CA ARG A 12 -7.15 8.94 -5.45
C ARG A 12 -6.04 8.70 -4.42
N ILE A 13 -6.37 8.69 -3.12
CA ILE A 13 -5.41 8.43 -2.04
C ILE A 13 -5.02 6.95 -1.99
N GLY A 14 -5.98 6.03 -1.95
CA GLY A 14 -5.71 4.59 -1.87
C GLY A 14 -4.84 4.08 -3.02
N ARG A 15 -5.08 4.55 -4.25
CA ARG A 15 -4.25 4.21 -5.42
C ARG A 15 -2.82 4.74 -5.32
N ASN A 16 -2.65 5.97 -4.81
CA ASN A 16 -1.32 6.54 -4.60
C ASN A 16 -0.55 5.84 -3.48
N ILE A 17 -1.24 5.38 -2.43
CA ILE A 17 -0.61 4.59 -1.35
C ILE A 17 -0.10 3.25 -1.90
N VAL A 18 -0.91 2.51 -2.66
CA VAL A 18 -0.46 1.25 -3.27
C VAL A 18 0.72 1.47 -4.20
N ARG A 19 0.67 2.52 -5.02
CA ARG A 19 1.78 2.90 -5.89
C ARG A 19 3.06 3.21 -5.10
N ALA A 20 2.96 4.00 -4.03
CA ALA A 20 4.10 4.33 -3.18
C ALA A 20 4.69 3.08 -2.49
N ILE A 21 3.85 2.15 -2.01
CA ILE A 21 4.30 0.89 -1.41
C ILE A 21 5.09 0.08 -2.45
N TYR A 22 4.56 -0.09 -3.65
CA TYR A 22 5.22 -0.81 -4.74
C TYR A 22 6.55 -0.14 -5.16
N GLU A 23 6.54 1.19 -5.36
CA GLU A 23 7.73 1.97 -5.74
C GLU A 23 8.80 2.00 -4.63
N SER A 24 8.41 1.95 -3.36
CA SER A 24 9.34 1.92 -2.23
C SER A 24 10.04 0.58 -2.04
N GLY A 25 9.69 -0.45 -2.82
CA GLY A 25 10.33 -1.77 -2.76
C GLY A 25 10.05 -2.55 -1.47
N ARG A 26 8.99 -2.18 -0.74
CA ARG A 26 8.60 -2.87 0.49
C ARG A 26 8.11 -4.28 0.19
N LYS A 27 8.61 -5.24 0.97
CA LYS A 27 8.27 -6.67 0.89
C LYS A 27 7.66 -7.21 2.18
N ASP A 28 7.53 -6.32 3.16
CA ASP A 28 7.08 -6.59 4.53
C ASP A 28 5.60 -6.23 4.74
N ILE A 29 4.97 -5.65 3.73
CA ILE A 29 3.56 -5.26 3.68
C ILE A 29 2.83 -6.21 2.71
#